data_AF-A0A1H3QDI0-F1
#
_entry.id   AF-A0A1H3QDI0-F1
#
_cell.length_a   1.000
_cell.length_b   1.000
_cell.length_c   1.000
_cell.angle_alpha   90.00
_cell.angle_beta   90.00
_cell.angle_gamma   90.00
#
_symmetry.space_group_name_H-M   'P 1'
#
loop_
_entity.id
_entity.type
_entity.pdbx_description
1 polymer ?
#
loop_
_entity_poly.entity_id
_entity_poly.type
_entity_poly.pdbx_seq_one_letter_code
_entity_poly.pdbx_strand_id
1 'polypeptide(L)'
;MSASMRKRLYHIAAVVLGTLTMMFALEGVRPDGHSPWLGLLLLLSGMAAAGACAIAAWRIDLDAPDRRHAQVREALRDGEVRGVGADPTWTLGVLTAFAALSAWLAWSEAARGRIALALIPGALAAAFGIGALWRWRARGSRRELSIDAAGVRSPDFGLIAWADVVGISRYRMQVLDTDSEGLQLLVRDPARYIARVPAWRRRYSGLDGAGRRFAPLLLPLELYGIALEPTYVAAVTLRRRVAAPFVDGWQPQMDDTEIDELLAASRPRIGPPANDGTNAANDIANAAADGAHPQLAALRRQLRYRARERRWRETAPVRAGIALAVALGYVVLRAWSEGLLG
;
A
#
# COMPACT_ATOMS: atom_id res chain seq x y z
N MET A 1 -19.91 -2.05 18.40
CA MET A 1 -20.09 -3.29 17.62
C MET A 1 -18.72 -3.96 17.47
N SER A 2 -18.56 -5.23 17.87
CA SER A 2 -17.26 -5.92 17.83
C SER A 2 -16.76 -6.14 16.39
N ALA A 3 -15.45 -6.25 16.19
CA ALA A 3 -14.85 -6.50 14.87
C ALA A 3 -15.41 -7.78 14.21
N SER A 4 -15.60 -8.85 15.00
CA SER A 4 -16.24 -10.08 14.51
C SER A 4 -17.68 -9.87 14.04
N MET A 5 -18.45 -9.00 14.71
CA MET A 5 -19.82 -8.66 14.35
C MET A 5 -19.87 -7.78 13.09
N ARG A 6 -18.98 -6.78 12.94
CA ARG A 6 -18.82 -6.01 11.69
C ARG A 6 -18.48 -6.92 10.51
N LYS A 7 -17.53 -7.84 10.69
CA LYS A 7 -17.12 -8.79 9.65
C LYS A 7 -18.28 -9.66 9.17
N ARG A 8 -19.05 -10.24 10.11
CA ARG A 8 -20.26 -11.01 9.79
C ARG A 8 -21.28 -10.16 9.03
N LEU A 9 -21.46 -8.91 9.42
CA LEU A 9 -22.42 -8.00 8.77
C LEU A 9 -22.00 -7.66 7.34
N TYR A 10 -20.72 -7.39 7.06
CA TYR A 10 -20.22 -7.18 5.69
C TYR A 10 -20.25 -8.46 4.85
N HIS A 11 -19.99 -9.63 5.44
CA HIS A 11 -20.16 -10.90 4.73
C HIS A 11 -21.62 -11.16 4.37
N ILE A 12 -22.54 -10.95 5.31
CA ILE A 12 -23.98 -11.09 5.07
C ILE A 12 -24.42 -10.08 4.00
N ALA A 13 -23.99 -8.82 4.09
CA ALA A 13 -24.29 -7.80 3.10
C ALA A 13 -23.75 -8.19 1.71
N ALA A 14 -22.51 -8.68 1.60
CA ALA A 14 -21.93 -9.13 0.34
C ALA A 14 -22.74 -10.29 -0.28
N VAL A 15 -23.13 -11.27 0.54
CA VAL A 15 -23.92 -12.43 0.11
C VAL A 15 -25.31 -11.99 -0.33
N VAL A 16 -25.99 -11.17 0.48
CA VAL A 16 -27.35 -10.66 0.19
C VAL A 16 -27.37 -9.79 -1.06
N LEU A 17 -26.39 -8.90 -1.23
CA LEU A 17 -26.33 -8.06 -2.42
C LEU A 17 -26.00 -8.88 -3.68
N GLY A 18 -25.11 -9.87 -3.55
CA GLY A 18 -24.77 -10.80 -4.62
C GLY A 18 -25.95 -11.69 -5.02
N THR A 19 -26.72 -12.22 -4.07
CA THR A 19 -27.92 -13.02 -4.36
C THR A 19 -29.05 -12.17 -4.93
N LEU A 20 -29.27 -10.94 -4.44
CA LEU A 20 -30.26 -10.03 -5.02
C LEU A 20 -29.92 -9.66 -6.45
N THR A 21 -28.67 -9.31 -6.75
CA THR A 21 -28.27 -8.98 -8.12
C THR A 21 -28.33 -10.19 -9.04
N MET A 22 -28.01 -11.39 -8.55
CA MET A 22 -28.21 -12.63 -9.31
C MET A 22 -29.70 -12.92 -9.57
N MET A 23 -30.59 -12.72 -8.59
CA MET A 23 -32.04 -12.87 -8.78
C MET A 23 -32.59 -11.87 -9.81
N PHE A 24 -32.22 -10.60 -9.72
CA PHE A 24 -32.66 -9.59 -10.69
C PHE A 24 -32.12 -9.85 -12.10
N ALA A 25 -30.89 -10.35 -12.22
CA ALA A 25 -30.33 -10.77 -13.51
C ALA A 25 -31.09 -11.98 -14.09
N LEU A 26 -31.55 -12.91 -13.26
CA LEU A 26 -32.32 -14.08 -13.68
C LEU A 26 -33.78 -13.75 -14.01
N GLU A 27 -34.41 -12.80 -13.31
CA GLU A 27 -35.78 -12.35 -13.61
C GLU A 27 -35.86 -11.43 -14.84
N GLY A 28 -34.81 -10.64 -15.10
CA GLY A 28 -34.70 -9.78 -16.29
C GLY A 28 -34.56 -10.52 -17.62
N VAL A 29 -34.46 -11.85 -17.58
CA VAL A 29 -34.35 -12.75 -18.75
C VAL A 29 -35.72 -13.09 -19.36
N ARG A 30 -36.83 -12.51 -18.87
CA ARG A 30 -38.12 -12.63 -19.56
C ARG A 30 -38.03 -12.07 -20.99
N PRO A 31 -38.53 -12.81 -22.00
CA PRO A 31 -38.36 -12.47 -23.41
C PRO A 31 -38.99 -11.14 -23.85
N ASP A 32 -39.91 -10.56 -23.06
CA ASP A 32 -40.88 -9.59 -23.58
C ASP A 32 -40.74 -8.14 -23.07
N GLY A 33 -39.56 -7.64 -22.68
CA GLY A 33 -39.45 -6.17 -22.59
C GLY A 33 -38.32 -5.48 -21.82
N HIS A 34 -37.30 -6.19 -21.33
CA HIS A 34 -36.22 -5.53 -20.59
C HIS A 34 -34.95 -5.43 -21.43
N SER A 35 -34.29 -4.26 -21.40
CA SER A 35 -33.08 -4.04 -22.20
C SER A 35 -31.94 -4.92 -21.63
N PRO A 36 -31.22 -5.69 -22.48
CA PRO A 36 -30.14 -6.57 -22.04
C PRO A 36 -29.00 -5.82 -21.32
N TRP A 37 -28.88 -4.52 -21.59
CA TRP A 37 -27.92 -3.62 -20.94
C TRP A 37 -28.23 -3.37 -19.46
N LEU A 38 -29.51 -3.38 -19.08
CA LEU A 38 -29.95 -3.17 -17.70
C LEU A 38 -29.54 -4.35 -16.80
N GLY A 39 -29.68 -5.57 -17.31
CA GLY A 39 -29.20 -6.78 -16.64
C GLY A 39 -27.67 -6.80 -16.49
N LEU A 40 -26.93 -6.39 -17.52
CA LEU A 40 -25.47 -6.28 -17.45
C LEU A 40 -25.01 -5.23 -16.42
N LEU A 41 -25.65 -4.05 -16.40
CA LEU A 41 -25.35 -2.98 -15.43
C LEU A 41 -25.65 -3.41 -13.99
N LEU A 42 -26.77 -4.09 -13.75
CA LEU A 42 -27.12 -4.66 -12.44
C LEU A 42 -26.12 -5.73 -11.99
N LEU A 43 -25.63 -6.55 -12.91
CA LEU A 43 -24.62 -7.55 -12.60
C LEU A 43 -23.29 -6.87 -12.24
N LEU A 44 -22.84 -5.92 -13.05
CA LEU A 44 -21.60 -5.16 -12.80
C LEU A 44 -21.65 -4.40 -11.47
N SER A 45 -22.78 -3.77 -11.15
CA SER A 45 -22.96 -3.06 -9.87
C SER A 45 -23.00 -4.03 -8.68
N GLY A 46 -23.63 -5.19 -8.85
CA GLY A 46 -23.61 -6.28 -7.87
C GLY A 46 -22.22 -6.82 -7.60
N MET A 47 -21.43 -7.09 -8.66
CA MET A 47 -20.04 -7.53 -8.53
C MET A 47 -19.17 -6.46 -7.86
N ALA A 48 -19.34 -5.19 -8.23
CA ALA A 48 -18.61 -4.08 -7.64
C ALA A 48 -18.89 -3.94 -6.14
N ALA A 49 -20.16 -4.05 -5.75
CA ALA A 49 -20.58 -3.92 -4.37
C ALA A 49 -20.23 -5.16 -3.52
N ALA A 50 -20.29 -6.37 -4.08
CA ALA A 50 -19.77 -7.57 -3.44
C ALA A 50 -18.24 -7.48 -3.24
N GLY A 51 -17.52 -6.95 -4.24
CA GLY A 51 -16.09 -6.65 -4.16
C GLY A 51 -15.79 -5.65 -3.04
N ALA A 52 -16.52 -4.55 -2.97
CA ALA A 52 -16.39 -3.54 -1.91
C ALA A 52 -16.65 -4.13 -0.50
N CYS A 53 -17.68 -4.98 -0.35
CA CYS A 53 -17.97 -5.62 0.93
C CYS A 53 -16.89 -6.65 1.32
N ALA A 54 -16.32 -7.38 0.36
CA ALA A 54 -15.23 -8.31 0.61
C ALA A 54 -13.93 -7.58 1.02
N ILE A 55 -13.63 -6.45 0.38
CA ILE A 55 -12.53 -5.55 0.77
C ILE A 55 -12.75 -5.01 2.19
N ALA A 56 -13.97 -4.57 2.52
CA ALA A 56 -14.31 -4.08 3.86
C ALA A 56 -14.18 -5.19 4.93
N ALA A 57 -14.62 -6.41 4.64
CA ALA A 57 -14.47 -7.56 5.53
C ALA A 57 -12.99 -7.94 5.76
N TRP A 58 -12.16 -7.82 4.72
CA TRP A 58 -10.71 -8.04 4.81
C TRP A 58 -10.01 -7.00 5.69
N ARG A 59 -10.40 -5.73 5.60
CA ARG A 59 -9.88 -4.67 6.49
C ARG A 59 -10.09 -4.99 7.96
N ILE A 60 -11.24 -5.58 8.30
CA ILE A 60 -11.55 -5.92 9.69
C ILE A 60 -10.68 -7.06 10.23
N ASP A 61 -10.25 -8.00 9.37
CA ASP A 61 -9.29 -9.05 9.75
C ASP A 61 -7.88 -8.52 9.92
N LEU A 62 -7.50 -7.51 9.14
CA LEU A 62 -6.26 -6.77 9.34
C LEU A 62 -6.30 -6.05 10.70
N ASP A 63 -7.40 -5.38 11.04
CA ASP A 63 -7.54 -4.58 12.27
C ASP A 63 -7.58 -5.37 13.59
N ALA A 64 -7.21 -6.66 13.66
CA ALA A 64 -7.08 -7.37 14.94
C ALA A 64 -5.79 -6.93 15.66
N PRO A 65 -5.84 -5.89 16.52
CA PRO A 65 -4.62 -5.24 17.02
C PRO A 65 -3.92 -6.17 17.99
N ASP A 66 -4.66 -6.97 18.76
CA ASP A 66 -4.14 -7.80 19.84
C ASP A 66 -3.22 -8.93 19.34
N ARG A 67 -3.50 -9.50 18.15
CA ARG A 67 -2.62 -10.49 17.53
C ARG A 67 -1.34 -9.88 16.98
N ARG A 68 -1.44 -8.67 16.41
CA ARG A 68 -0.29 -7.90 15.90
C ARG A 68 0.66 -7.50 17.03
N HIS A 69 0.13 -7.00 18.16
CA HIS A 69 0.94 -6.62 19.32
C HIS A 69 1.57 -7.82 20.04
N ALA A 70 0.94 -9.00 20.01
CA ALA A 70 1.54 -10.23 20.54
C ALA A 70 2.71 -10.73 19.67
N GLN A 71 2.51 -10.83 18.35
CA GLN A 71 3.56 -11.23 17.39
C GLN A 71 4.75 -10.26 17.38
N VAL A 72 4.48 -8.96 17.56
CA VAL A 72 5.50 -7.92 17.69
C VAL A 72 6.34 -8.08 18.96
N ARG A 73 5.71 -8.38 20.11
CA ARG A 73 6.44 -8.56 21.38
C ARG A 73 7.37 -9.75 21.32
N GLU A 74 6.97 -10.80 20.62
CA GLU A 74 7.78 -11.99 20.38
C GLU A 74 8.93 -11.71 19.40
N ALA A 75 8.65 -11.01 18.30
CA ALA A 75 9.65 -10.56 17.33
C ALA A 75 10.72 -9.61 17.91
N LEU A 76 10.32 -8.68 18.80
CA LEU A 76 11.25 -7.78 19.50
C LEU A 76 12.13 -8.54 20.50
N ARG A 77 11.65 -9.67 21.04
CA ARG A 77 12.41 -10.51 21.99
C ARG A 77 13.51 -11.31 21.28
N ASP A 78 13.27 -11.74 20.05
CA ASP A 78 14.21 -12.54 19.26
C ASP A 78 15.14 -11.69 18.38
N GLY A 79 14.95 -10.36 18.35
CA GLY A 79 15.79 -9.43 17.58
C GLY A 79 15.54 -9.46 16.07
N GLU A 80 14.43 -10.05 15.64
CA GLU A 80 14.07 -10.21 14.23
C GLU A 80 12.58 -9.93 14.01
N VAL A 81 12.26 -9.04 13.06
CA VAL A 81 10.87 -8.77 12.65
C VAL A 81 10.60 -9.49 11.34
N ARG A 82 9.74 -10.52 11.38
CA ARG A 82 9.24 -11.23 10.20
C ARG A 82 7.77 -10.95 9.99
N GLY A 83 7.39 -10.74 8.74
CA GLY A 83 6.00 -10.73 8.32
C GLY A 83 5.84 -11.46 7.00
N VAL A 84 4.80 -12.27 6.93
CA VAL A 84 4.44 -12.98 5.71
C VAL A 84 3.32 -12.19 5.05
N GLY A 85 3.51 -11.86 3.78
CA GLY A 85 2.51 -11.20 2.97
C GLY A 85 1.20 -11.98 3.04
N ALA A 86 0.17 -11.37 3.61
CA ALA A 86 -1.13 -12.01 3.75
C ALA A 86 -1.83 -11.97 2.40
N ASP A 87 -1.50 -12.90 1.50
CA ASP A 87 -2.24 -13.04 0.25
C ASP A 87 -3.53 -13.79 0.56
N PRO A 88 -4.70 -13.10 0.66
CA PRO A 88 -5.84 -13.71 1.30
C PRO A 88 -6.35 -14.82 0.41
N THR A 89 -6.42 -16.05 0.93
CA THR A 89 -6.74 -17.22 0.10
C THR A 89 -8.09 -17.08 -0.62
N TRP A 90 -9.00 -16.33 0.00
CA TRP A 90 -10.33 -15.99 -0.50
C TRP A 90 -10.32 -15.13 -1.79
N THR A 91 -9.31 -14.29 -2.02
CA THR A 91 -9.25 -13.45 -3.23
C THR A 91 -9.16 -14.27 -4.51
N LEU A 92 -8.45 -15.39 -4.48
CA LEU A 92 -8.43 -16.33 -5.59
C LEU A 92 -9.81 -16.98 -5.78
N GLY A 93 -10.46 -17.37 -4.68
CA GLY A 93 -11.82 -17.90 -4.70
C GLY A 93 -12.83 -16.93 -5.33
N VAL A 94 -12.73 -15.64 -5.00
CA VAL A 94 -13.56 -14.58 -5.56
C VAL A 94 -13.29 -14.37 -7.05
N LEU A 95 -12.02 -14.29 -7.46
CA LEU A 95 -11.68 -14.18 -8.89
C LEU A 95 -12.17 -15.41 -9.69
N THR A 96 -12.02 -16.62 -9.15
CA THR A 96 -12.52 -17.84 -9.80
C THR A 96 -14.04 -17.87 -9.87
N ALA A 97 -14.74 -17.39 -8.83
CA ALA A 97 -16.20 -17.32 -8.81
C ALA A 97 -16.72 -16.32 -9.85
N PHE A 98 -16.12 -15.13 -9.94
CA PHE A 98 -16.49 -14.14 -10.95
C PHE A 98 -16.18 -14.60 -12.38
N ALA A 99 -15.05 -15.30 -12.58
CA ALA A 99 -14.73 -15.92 -13.87
C ALA A 99 -15.79 -16.95 -14.28
N ALA A 100 -16.21 -17.82 -13.35
CA ALA A 100 -17.23 -18.84 -13.60
C ALA A 100 -18.61 -18.22 -13.89
N LEU A 101 -19.03 -17.23 -13.11
CA LEU A 101 -20.31 -16.53 -13.33
C LEU A 101 -20.35 -15.83 -14.69
N SER A 102 -19.26 -15.15 -15.06
CA SER A 102 -19.15 -14.46 -16.33
C SER A 102 -19.09 -15.45 -17.52
N ALA A 103 -18.41 -16.59 -17.36
CA ALA A 103 -18.40 -17.65 -18.37
C ALA A 103 -19.79 -18.27 -18.57
N TRP A 104 -20.54 -18.48 -17.49
CA TRP A 104 -21.91 -19.01 -17.55
C TRP A 104 -22.87 -18.05 -18.28
N LEU A 105 -22.77 -16.74 -18.00
CA LEU A 105 -23.52 -15.70 -18.73
C LEU A 105 -23.16 -15.63 -20.22
N ALA A 106 -21.86 -15.73 -20.54
CA ALA A 106 -21.43 -15.78 -21.94
C ALA A 106 -22.00 -16.99 -22.67
N TRP A 107 -21.98 -18.16 -22.03
CA TRP A 107 -22.55 -19.38 -22.60
C TRP A 107 -24.07 -19.31 -22.77
N SER A 108 -24.80 -18.74 -21.81
CA SER A 108 -26.26 -18.63 -21.89
C SER A 108 -26.72 -17.68 -23.01
N GLU A 109 -26.02 -16.56 -23.22
CA GLU A 109 -26.32 -15.65 -24.33
C GLU A 109 -25.90 -16.24 -25.69
N ALA A 110 -24.77 -16.98 -25.74
CA ALA A 110 -24.36 -17.69 -26.94
C ALA A 110 -25.35 -18.81 -27.33
N ALA A 111 -25.86 -19.57 -26.36
CA ALA A 111 -26.89 -20.59 -26.57
C ALA A 111 -28.22 -20.03 -27.09
N ARG A 112 -28.49 -18.75 -26.83
CA ARG A 112 -29.63 -17.98 -27.37
C ARG A 112 -29.36 -17.35 -28.73
N GLY A 113 -28.19 -17.61 -29.35
CA GLY A 113 -27.78 -17.04 -30.63
C GLY A 113 -27.31 -15.58 -30.56
N ARG A 114 -27.18 -15.00 -29.36
CA ARG A 114 -26.81 -13.59 -29.15
C ARG A 114 -25.30 -13.43 -28.99
N ILE A 115 -24.57 -13.77 -30.05
CA ILE A 115 -23.09 -13.83 -30.02
C ILE A 115 -22.46 -12.49 -29.62
N ALA A 116 -22.98 -11.37 -30.13
CA ALA A 116 -22.47 -10.04 -29.80
C ALA A 116 -22.57 -9.71 -28.30
N LEU A 117 -23.65 -10.13 -27.64
CA LEU A 117 -23.85 -9.92 -26.21
C LEU A 117 -23.04 -10.88 -25.35
N ALA A 118 -22.68 -12.06 -25.87
CA ALA A 118 -21.82 -13.03 -25.19
C ALA A 118 -20.34 -12.59 -25.10
N LEU A 119 -19.89 -11.67 -25.97
CA LEU A 119 -18.48 -11.23 -26.02
C LEU A 119 -18.03 -10.49 -24.75
N ILE A 120 -18.89 -9.62 -24.20
CA ILE A 120 -18.57 -8.81 -23.01
C ILE A 120 -18.34 -9.70 -21.77
N PRO A 121 -19.29 -10.57 -21.36
CA PRO A 121 -19.07 -11.48 -20.24
C PRO A 121 -17.97 -12.51 -20.53
N GLY A 122 -17.77 -12.90 -21.80
CA GLY A 122 -16.65 -13.75 -22.21
C GLY A 122 -15.29 -13.10 -21.94
N ALA A 123 -15.14 -11.82 -22.30
CA ALA A 123 -13.93 -11.05 -22.04
C ALA A 123 -13.67 -10.86 -20.53
N LEU A 124 -14.72 -10.59 -19.75
CA LEU A 124 -14.62 -10.51 -18.28
C LEU A 124 -14.20 -11.84 -17.67
N ALA A 125 -14.78 -12.96 -18.12
CA ALA A 125 -14.42 -14.30 -17.66
C ALA A 125 -12.94 -14.58 -17.92
N ALA A 126 -12.44 -14.24 -19.12
CA ALA A 126 -11.03 -14.37 -19.45
C ALA A 126 -10.14 -13.48 -18.56
N ALA A 127 -10.50 -12.22 -18.35
CA ALA A 127 -9.73 -11.30 -17.51
C ALA A 127 -9.64 -11.79 -16.05
N PHE A 128 -10.75 -12.22 -15.45
CA PHE A 128 -10.77 -12.77 -14.10
C PHE A 128 -10.03 -14.10 -14.00
N GLY A 129 -10.17 -14.98 -15.01
CA GLY A 129 -9.47 -16.26 -15.08
C GLY A 129 -7.94 -16.08 -15.18
N ILE A 130 -7.47 -15.15 -16.02
CA ILE A 130 -6.06 -14.77 -16.10
C ILE A 130 -5.58 -14.19 -14.77
N GLY A 131 -6.36 -13.30 -14.13
CA GLY A 131 -6.05 -12.76 -12.82
C GLY A 131 -5.92 -13.85 -11.74
N ALA A 132 -6.84 -14.81 -11.71
CA ALA A 132 -6.80 -15.96 -10.81
C ALA A 132 -5.58 -16.84 -11.05
N LEU A 133 -5.26 -17.15 -12.32
CA LEU A 133 -4.09 -17.95 -12.69
C LEU A 133 -2.78 -17.25 -12.31
N TRP A 134 -2.69 -15.95 -12.57
CA TRP A 134 -1.51 -15.15 -12.23
C TRP A 134 -1.30 -15.10 -10.72
N ARG A 135 -2.40 -14.94 -9.96
CA ARG A 135 -2.39 -14.94 -8.50
C ARG A 135 -2.08 -16.32 -7.91
N TRP A 136 -2.59 -17.39 -8.52
CA TRP A 136 -2.25 -18.76 -8.17
C TRP A 136 -0.74 -19.01 -8.33
N ARG A 137 -0.16 -18.62 -9.48
CA ARG A 137 1.28 -18.71 -9.71
C ARG A 137 2.07 -17.86 -8.71
N ALA A 138 1.57 -16.69 -8.35
CA ALA A 138 2.21 -15.82 -7.37
C ALA A 138 2.19 -16.39 -5.93
N ARG A 139 1.35 -17.38 -5.60
CA ARG A 139 1.36 -18.06 -4.29
C ARG A 139 2.61 -18.92 -4.06
N GLY A 140 3.23 -19.43 -5.12
CA GLY A 140 4.44 -20.25 -4.99
C GLY A 140 5.62 -19.49 -4.38
N SER A 141 5.64 -18.16 -4.54
CA SER A 141 6.60 -17.27 -3.89
C SER A 141 6.01 -16.71 -2.59
N ARG A 142 6.26 -17.37 -1.45
CA ARG A 142 5.98 -16.77 -0.14
C ARG A 142 6.71 -15.43 -0.06
N ARG A 143 5.95 -14.34 -0.07
CA ARG A 143 6.48 -12.98 0.05
C ARG A 143 6.72 -12.69 1.52
N GLU A 144 7.89 -13.08 1.99
CA GLU A 144 8.31 -12.80 3.37
C GLU A 144 9.14 -11.51 3.40
N LEU A 145 8.74 -10.60 4.29
CA LEU A 145 9.56 -9.46 4.69
C LEU A 145 10.23 -9.82 6.01
N SER A 146 11.56 -9.86 6.04
CA SER A 146 12.31 -10.02 7.28
C SER A 146 13.24 -8.83 7.51
N ILE A 147 13.36 -8.41 8.77
CA ILE A 147 14.24 -7.35 9.23
C ILE A 147 15.06 -7.97 10.35
N ASP A 148 16.34 -8.21 10.07
CA ASP A 148 17.26 -8.93 10.95
C ASP A 148 18.59 -8.16 11.08
N ALA A 149 19.60 -8.77 11.71
CA ALA A 149 20.92 -8.16 11.84
C ALA A 149 21.68 -8.00 10.52
N ALA A 150 21.35 -8.77 9.47
CA ALA A 150 21.99 -8.68 8.16
C ALA A 150 21.42 -7.53 7.33
N GLY A 151 20.12 -7.23 7.48
CA GLY A 151 19.48 -6.17 6.74
C GLY A 151 17.96 -6.29 6.69
N VAL A 152 17.39 -5.73 5.64
CA VAL A 152 15.97 -5.89 5.31
C VAL A 152 15.82 -6.77 4.08
N ARG A 153 15.29 -7.97 4.24
CA ARG A 153 14.96 -8.86 3.14
C ARG A 153 13.55 -8.58 2.68
N SER A 154 13.44 -7.92 1.53
CA SER A 154 12.17 -7.68 0.85
C SER A 154 12.04 -8.57 -0.39
N PRO A 155 10.86 -9.11 -0.70
CA PRO A 155 10.65 -9.86 -1.94
C PRO A 155 10.77 -8.96 -3.17
N ASP A 156 10.53 -7.65 -3.03
CA ASP A 156 10.57 -6.69 -4.13
C ASP A 156 12.00 -6.18 -4.40
N PHE A 157 12.80 -5.99 -3.35
CA PHE A 157 14.12 -5.34 -3.44
C PHE A 157 15.30 -6.29 -3.15
N GLY A 158 15.03 -7.51 -2.69
CA GLY A 158 16.05 -8.42 -2.18
C GLY A 158 16.54 -8.03 -0.78
N LEU A 159 17.75 -8.46 -0.43
CA LEU A 159 18.40 -8.10 0.84
C LEU A 159 19.02 -6.70 0.72
N ILE A 160 18.43 -5.73 1.43
CA ILE A 160 18.97 -4.38 1.62
C ILE A 160 19.88 -4.42 2.84
N ALA A 161 21.19 -4.35 2.62
CA ALA A 161 22.16 -4.37 3.71
C ALA A 161 22.06 -3.10 4.56
N TRP A 162 22.17 -3.23 5.89
CA TRP A 162 22.14 -2.05 6.77
C TRP A 162 23.23 -1.02 6.45
N ALA A 163 24.40 -1.46 5.97
CA ALA A 163 25.47 -0.55 5.56
C ALA A 163 25.05 0.40 4.42
N ASP A 164 24.13 -0.03 3.57
CA ASP A 164 23.63 0.77 2.44
C ASP A 164 22.47 1.68 2.86
N VAL A 165 21.85 1.43 4.02
CA VAL A 165 20.77 2.27 4.57
C VAL A 165 21.39 3.53 5.20
N VAL A 166 21.02 4.69 4.69
CA VAL A 166 21.52 6.00 5.11
C VAL A 166 20.55 6.70 6.06
N GLY A 167 19.25 6.41 5.94
CA GLY A 167 18.21 7.03 6.74
C GLY A 167 16.98 6.14 6.82
N ILE A 168 16.21 6.29 7.90
CA ILE A 168 14.97 5.55 8.12
C ILE A 168 13.89 6.57 8.49
N SER A 169 12.74 6.50 7.83
CA SER A 169 11.60 7.37 8.12
C SER A 169 10.31 6.57 8.13
N ARG A 170 9.34 7.05 8.92
CA ARG A 170 7.98 6.50 8.93
C ARG A 170 7.23 7.03 7.71
N TYR A 171 6.52 6.14 7.02
CA TYR A 171 5.63 6.50 5.94
C TYR A 171 4.19 6.34 6.36
N ARG A 172 3.39 7.36 6.06
CA ARG A 172 1.93 7.25 6.03
C ARG A 172 1.44 7.92 4.76
N MET A 173 0.74 7.17 3.92
CA MET A 173 0.11 7.70 2.72
C MET A 173 -1.36 7.34 2.71
N GLN A 174 -2.20 8.34 2.48
CA GLN A 174 -3.61 8.11 2.24
C GLN A 174 -3.80 7.81 0.75
N VAL A 175 -4.11 6.55 0.42
CA VAL A 175 -4.45 6.10 -0.95
C VAL A 175 -5.92 5.72 -0.97
N LEU A 176 -6.74 6.45 -1.74
CA LEU A 176 -8.17 6.15 -1.91
C LEU A 176 -8.89 5.92 -0.56
N ASP A 177 -8.71 6.86 0.39
CA ASP A 177 -9.26 6.80 1.75
C ASP A 177 -8.74 5.62 2.61
N THR A 178 -7.56 5.11 2.26
CA THR A 178 -6.81 4.10 3.03
C THR A 178 -5.54 4.72 3.57
N ASP A 179 -5.36 4.75 4.88
CA ASP A 179 -4.06 5.05 5.48
C ASP A 179 -3.16 3.82 5.31
N SER A 180 -2.24 3.89 4.35
CA SER A 180 -1.18 2.90 4.20
C SER A 180 0.02 3.33 5.02
N GLU A 181 0.41 2.47 5.96
CA GLU A 181 1.57 2.67 6.84
C GLU A 181 2.74 1.79 6.39
N GLY A 182 3.94 2.36 6.41
CA GLY A 182 5.13 1.68 5.95
C GLY A 182 6.43 2.29 6.45
N LEU A 183 7.52 1.62 6.13
CA LEU A 183 8.87 2.10 6.42
C LEU A 183 9.48 2.67 5.14
N GLN A 184 10.03 3.88 5.20
CA GLN A 184 10.89 4.39 4.14
C GLN A 184 12.35 4.20 4.54
N LEU A 185 13.11 3.52 3.68
CA LEU A 185 14.55 3.39 3.82
C LEU A 185 15.22 4.26 2.77
N LEU A 186 16.00 5.24 3.20
CA LEU A 186 16.91 5.93 2.29
C LEU A 186 18.12 5.04 2.06
N VAL A 187 18.36 4.65 0.82
CA VAL A 187 19.45 3.73 0.46
C VAL A 187 20.45 4.42 -0.46
N ARG A 188 21.74 4.17 -0.21
CA ARG A 188 22.86 4.56 -1.08
C ARG A 188 22.95 3.58 -2.26
N ASP A 189 23.23 4.12 -3.44
CA ASP A 189 23.29 3.33 -4.69
C ASP A 189 22.01 2.51 -4.93
N PRO A 190 20.88 3.19 -5.18
CA PRO A 190 19.59 2.53 -5.29
C PRO A 190 19.47 1.65 -6.54
N ALA A 191 20.35 1.83 -7.55
CA ALA A 191 20.34 1.06 -8.78
C ALA A 191 20.46 -0.45 -8.53
N ARG A 192 21.28 -0.85 -7.54
CA ARG A 192 21.48 -2.25 -7.12
C ARG A 192 20.18 -2.95 -6.73
N TYR A 193 19.28 -2.21 -6.09
CA TYR A 193 18.02 -2.73 -5.54
C TYR A 193 16.86 -2.59 -6.52
N ILE A 194 16.84 -1.49 -7.27
CA ILE A 194 15.78 -1.15 -8.22
C ILE A 194 15.86 -2.02 -9.49
N ALA A 195 17.03 -2.52 -9.87
CA ALA A 195 17.20 -3.37 -11.05
C ALA A 195 16.27 -4.61 -11.07
N ARG A 196 15.89 -5.11 -9.89
CA ARG A 196 15.00 -6.27 -9.72
C ARG A 196 13.52 -5.92 -9.84
N VAL A 197 13.17 -4.64 -9.74
CA VAL A 197 11.79 -4.16 -9.78
C VAL A 197 11.35 -4.04 -11.25
N PRO A 198 10.15 -4.54 -11.62
CA PRO A 198 9.62 -4.38 -12.98
C PRO A 198 9.54 -2.91 -13.42
N ALA A 199 9.89 -2.63 -14.68
CA ALA A 199 10.00 -1.27 -15.22
C ALA A 199 8.73 -0.43 -15.04
N TRP A 200 7.55 -1.02 -15.22
CA TRP A 200 6.28 -0.33 -14.99
C TRP A 200 6.18 0.21 -13.55
N ARG A 201 6.59 -0.58 -12.55
CA ARG A 201 6.52 -0.19 -11.14
C ARG A 201 7.56 0.86 -10.81
N ARG A 202 8.76 0.80 -11.40
CA ARG A 202 9.79 1.83 -11.24
C ARG A 202 9.30 3.20 -11.72
N ARG A 203 8.59 3.23 -12.85
CA ARG A 203 8.03 4.44 -13.44
C ARG A 203 6.96 5.10 -12.57
N TYR A 204 6.05 4.30 -12.00
CA TYR A 204 5.00 4.83 -11.10
C TYR A 204 5.52 5.27 -9.72
N SER A 205 6.57 4.61 -9.22
CA SER A 205 7.13 4.91 -7.90
C SER A 205 8.19 6.02 -7.93
N GLY A 206 8.48 6.59 -9.10
CA GLY A 206 9.52 7.62 -9.26
C GLY A 206 10.93 7.11 -9.01
N LEU A 207 11.13 5.79 -9.06
CA LEU A 207 12.41 5.11 -8.85
C LEU A 207 13.31 5.15 -10.10
N ASP A 208 12.78 5.51 -11.27
CA ASP A 208 13.51 5.65 -12.54
C ASP A 208 14.35 6.95 -12.64
N GLY A 209 14.60 7.66 -11.52
CA GLY A 209 15.46 8.84 -11.48
C GLY A 209 16.92 8.49 -11.79
N ALA A 210 17.28 8.50 -13.07
CA ALA A 210 18.65 8.26 -13.53
C ALA A 210 19.63 9.23 -12.85
N GLY A 211 20.70 8.71 -12.25
CA GLY A 211 21.78 9.50 -11.65
C GLY A 211 21.58 9.92 -10.19
N ARG A 212 20.51 9.49 -9.50
CA ARG A 212 20.36 9.74 -8.06
C ARG A 212 21.30 8.87 -7.24
N ARG A 213 22.05 9.50 -6.32
CA ARG A 213 22.97 8.79 -5.41
C ARG A 213 22.24 8.17 -4.24
N PHE A 214 21.09 8.75 -3.87
CA PHE A 214 20.19 8.24 -2.85
C PHE A 214 18.77 8.10 -3.39
N ALA A 215 18.06 7.05 -2.98
CA ALA A 215 16.63 6.97 -3.22
C ALA A 215 15.87 6.38 -2.02
N PRO A 216 14.65 6.86 -1.75
CA PRO A 216 13.77 6.27 -0.76
C PRO A 216 13.16 4.97 -1.31
N LEU A 217 13.39 3.86 -0.62
CA LEU A 217 12.71 2.59 -0.85
C LEU A 217 11.53 2.47 0.12
N LEU A 218 10.33 2.28 -0.43
CA LEU A 218 9.09 2.14 0.33
C LEU A 218 8.84 0.67 0.65
N LEU A 219 8.75 0.36 1.95
CA LEU A 219 8.37 -0.96 2.45
C LEU A 219 6.96 -0.88 3.04
N PRO A 220 5.93 -1.37 2.32
CA PRO A 220 4.56 -1.36 2.80
C PRO A 220 4.38 -2.44 3.86
N LEU A 221 4.54 -2.09 5.14
CA LEU A 221 4.51 -3.04 6.27
C LEU A 221 3.13 -3.66 6.47
N GLU A 222 2.07 -2.91 6.15
CA GLU A 222 0.68 -3.35 6.23
C GLU A 222 0.41 -4.63 5.43
N LEU A 223 1.02 -4.75 4.23
CA LEU A 223 0.85 -5.92 3.36
C LEU A 223 1.41 -7.21 3.99
N TYR A 224 2.36 -7.07 4.91
CA TYR A 224 3.02 -8.17 5.62
C TYR A 224 2.45 -8.36 7.03
N GLY A 225 1.41 -7.60 7.41
CA GLY A 225 0.81 -7.64 8.75
C GLY A 225 1.72 -7.12 9.86
N ILE A 226 2.76 -6.35 9.51
CA ILE A 226 3.77 -5.85 10.44
C ILE A 226 3.36 -4.47 10.95
N ALA A 227 3.41 -4.26 12.27
CA ALA A 227 3.10 -2.97 12.87
C ALA A 227 4.24 -1.96 12.64
N LEU A 228 3.89 -0.73 12.25
CA LEU A 228 4.86 0.30 11.88
C LEU A 228 5.79 0.69 13.03
N GLU A 229 5.23 1.08 14.17
CA GLU A 229 5.99 1.64 15.29
C GLU A 229 7.09 0.71 15.85
N PRO A 230 6.79 -0.54 16.24
CA PRO A 230 7.81 -1.45 16.75
C PRO A 230 8.87 -1.78 15.69
N THR A 231 8.47 -1.85 14.42
CA THR A 231 9.36 -2.15 13.31
C THR A 231 10.30 -1.01 13.01
N TYR A 232 9.81 0.23 13.09
CA TYR A 232 10.65 1.42 13.00
C TYR A 232 11.70 1.43 14.12
N VAL A 233 11.29 1.16 15.37
CA VAL A 233 12.21 1.09 16.51
C VAL A 233 13.25 -0.01 16.33
N ALA A 234 12.83 -1.21 15.92
CA ALA A 234 13.74 -2.33 15.66
C ALA A 234 14.73 -2.00 14.52
N ALA A 235 14.24 -1.48 13.40
CA ALA A 235 15.05 -1.14 12.23
C ALA A 235 16.10 -0.06 12.57
N VAL A 236 15.70 0.99 13.30
CA VAL A 236 16.64 2.03 13.77
C VAL A 236 17.68 1.44 14.73
N THR A 237 17.26 0.57 15.64
CA THR A 237 18.16 -0.08 16.62
C THR A 237 19.18 -0.98 15.92
N LEU A 238 18.74 -1.86 15.02
CA LEU A 238 19.60 -2.74 14.24
C LEU A 238 20.55 -1.92 13.35
N ARG A 239 20.04 -0.88 12.69
CA ARG A 239 20.86 -0.02 11.84
C ARG A 239 21.97 0.69 12.61
N ARG A 240 21.71 1.14 13.85
CA ARG A 240 22.69 1.82 14.71
C ARG A 240 23.81 0.91 15.21
N ARG A 241 23.66 -0.42 15.11
CA ARG A 241 24.73 -1.38 15.42
C ARG A 241 25.80 -1.45 14.31
N VAL A 242 25.49 -0.95 13.12
CA VAL A 242 26.40 -0.98 11.98
C VAL A 242 27.21 0.31 11.90
N ALA A 243 28.53 0.16 11.87
CA ALA A 243 29.51 1.25 11.78
C ALA A 243 29.55 1.89 10.37
N ALA A 244 28.42 2.45 9.94
CA ALA A 244 28.27 3.16 8.67
C ALA A 244 27.52 4.49 8.89
N PRO A 245 27.88 5.58 8.17
CA PRO A 245 27.24 6.88 8.32
C PRO A 245 25.71 6.81 8.21
N PHE A 246 25.02 7.53 9.10
CA PHE A 246 23.56 7.48 9.23
C PHE A 246 22.99 8.87 9.53
N VAL A 247 21.95 9.27 8.81
CA VAL A 247 21.26 10.55 8.99
C VAL A 247 20.07 10.35 9.94
N ASP A 248 20.28 10.69 11.21
CA ASP A 248 19.22 10.73 12.21
C ASP A 248 18.16 11.78 11.83
N GLY A 249 16.91 11.33 11.63
CA GLY A 249 15.78 12.19 11.32
C GLY A 249 15.66 12.60 9.85
N TRP A 250 16.22 11.79 8.93
CA TRP A 250 16.04 11.96 7.49
C TRP A 250 14.57 12.12 7.10
N GLN A 251 14.32 13.00 6.12
CA GLN A 251 13.00 13.25 5.54
C GLN A 251 13.04 13.06 4.02
N PRO A 252 11.94 12.57 3.40
CA PRO A 252 11.94 12.26 1.97
C PRO A 252 12.10 13.48 1.05
N GLN A 253 11.96 14.69 1.60
CA GLN A 253 12.14 15.95 0.86
C GLN A 253 13.58 16.45 0.84
N MET A 254 14.49 15.83 1.60
CA MET A 254 15.90 16.18 1.58
C MET A 254 16.50 15.79 0.23
N ASP A 255 17.26 16.71 -0.38
CA ASP A 255 17.97 16.45 -1.63
C ASP A 255 19.32 15.76 -1.39
N ASP A 256 19.91 15.21 -2.47
CA ASP A 256 21.16 14.45 -2.38
C ASP A 256 22.31 15.28 -1.78
N THR A 257 22.33 16.59 -2.03
CA THR A 257 23.31 17.52 -1.45
C THR A 257 23.15 17.70 0.05
N GLU A 258 21.92 17.90 0.53
CA GLU A 258 21.61 17.99 1.97
C GLU A 258 21.95 16.68 2.70
N ILE A 259 21.69 15.54 2.07
CA ILE A 259 22.04 14.22 2.61
C ILE A 259 23.56 14.07 2.72
N ASP A 260 24.31 14.45 1.69
CA ASP A 260 25.78 14.40 1.70
C ASP A 260 26.39 15.28 2.79
N GLU A 261 25.88 16.51 2.95
CA GLU A 261 26.33 17.43 4.01
C GLU A 261 26.09 16.85 5.41
N LEU A 262 24.92 16.27 5.64
CA LEU A 262 24.58 15.62 6.90
C LEU A 262 25.45 14.39 7.15
N LEU A 263 25.70 13.58 6.12
CA LEU A 263 26.56 12.41 6.21
C LEU A 263 28.02 12.78 6.49
N ALA A 264 28.52 13.86 5.89
CA ALA A 264 29.86 14.36 6.13
C ALA A 264 30.01 14.92 7.56
N ALA A 265 28.96 15.54 8.10
CA ALA A 265 28.92 16.03 9.48
C ALA A 265 28.72 14.90 10.52
N SER A 266 28.16 13.76 10.13
CA SER A 266 27.92 12.63 11.01
C SER A 266 29.17 11.75 11.17
N ARG A 267 29.71 11.68 12.40
CA ARG A 267 30.71 10.66 12.74
C ARG A 267 30.06 9.26 12.79
N PRO A 268 30.73 8.19 12.33
CA PRO A 268 30.26 6.83 12.51
C PRO A 268 30.02 6.55 14.00
N ARG A 269 28.77 6.27 14.39
CA ARG A 269 28.42 5.85 15.74
C ARG A 269 28.41 4.33 15.80
N ILE A 270 29.25 3.75 16.64
CA ILE A 270 29.01 2.42 17.18
C ILE A 270 28.19 2.66 18.45
N GLY A 271 26.90 2.34 18.41
CA GLY A 271 26.07 2.41 19.62
C GLY A 271 26.54 1.36 20.64
N PRO A 272 26.48 1.64 21.95
CA PRO A 272 26.66 0.59 22.96
C PRO A 272 25.60 -0.51 22.74
N PRO A 273 25.90 -1.78 23.09
CA PRO A 273 24.92 -2.85 22.98
C PRO A 273 23.66 -2.46 23.76
N ALA A 274 22.50 -2.58 23.11
CA ALA A 274 21.22 -2.30 23.75
C ALA A 274 21.08 -3.20 24.98
N ASN A 275 20.80 -2.64 26.15
CA ASN A 275 20.26 -3.44 27.24
C ASN A 275 18.92 -4.02 26.75
N ASP A 276 18.73 -5.33 26.84
CA ASP A 276 17.51 -6.06 26.43
C ASP A 276 16.28 -5.75 27.32
N GLY A 277 16.28 -4.61 28.02
CA GLY A 277 15.28 -4.22 29.00
C GLY A 277 14.29 -3.18 28.48
N THR A 278 13.17 -3.09 29.21
CA THR A 278 11.99 -2.20 29.10
C THR A 278 12.27 -0.71 28.89
N ASN A 279 13.53 -0.27 28.88
CA ASN A 279 13.98 1.12 28.74
C ASN A 279 14.58 1.46 27.37
N ALA A 280 14.68 0.51 26.42
CA ALA A 280 15.23 0.79 25.09
C ALA A 280 14.59 1.99 24.37
N ALA A 281 13.27 2.19 24.53
CA ALA A 281 12.58 3.35 23.98
C ALA A 281 13.00 4.69 24.64
N ASN A 282 13.26 4.67 25.95
CA ASN A 282 13.75 5.82 26.71
C ASN A 282 15.23 6.10 26.40
N ASP A 283 16.06 5.07 26.23
CA ASP A 283 17.47 5.22 25.87
C ASP A 283 17.63 5.76 24.44
N ILE A 284 16.73 5.38 23.51
CA ILE A 284 16.67 5.96 22.17
C ILE A 284 16.22 7.43 22.21
N ALA A 285 15.24 7.77 23.05
CA ALA A 285 14.78 9.15 23.25
C ALA A 285 15.87 10.02 23.90
N ASN A 286 16.59 9.49 24.89
CA ASN A 286 17.69 10.16 25.57
C ASN A 286 18.92 10.30 24.66
N ALA A 287 19.28 9.29 23.87
CA ALA A 287 20.35 9.40 22.87
C ALA A 287 20.00 10.39 21.73
N ALA A 288 18.70 10.58 21.43
CA ALA A 288 18.22 11.61 20.53
C ALA A 288 18.30 13.01 21.15
N ALA A 289 18.14 13.13 22.47
CA ALA A 289 18.33 14.37 23.23
C ALA A 289 19.82 14.72 23.39
N ASP A 290 20.69 13.75 23.68
CA ASP A 290 22.14 13.92 23.86
C ASP A 290 22.88 14.20 22.53
N GLY A 291 22.30 13.83 21.39
CA GLY A 291 22.84 14.10 20.05
C GLY A 291 22.61 15.52 19.53
N ALA A 292 22.07 16.43 20.34
CA ALA A 292 21.81 17.82 19.95
C ALA A 292 23.11 18.65 19.91
N HIS A 293 24.02 18.34 18.97
CA HIS A 293 25.05 19.31 18.60
C HIS A 293 24.34 20.60 18.17
N PRO A 294 24.64 21.76 18.79
CA PRO A 294 23.93 23.01 18.51
C PRO A 294 24.02 23.41 17.03
N GLN A 295 25.12 23.05 16.35
CA GLN A 295 25.32 23.23 14.92
C GLN A 295 24.41 22.33 14.07
N LEU A 296 24.27 21.04 14.39
CA LEU A 296 23.34 20.12 13.72
C LEU A 296 21.88 20.51 13.97
N ALA A 297 21.55 21.00 15.17
CA ALA A 297 20.22 21.51 15.49
C ALA A 297 19.88 22.79 14.71
N ALA A 298 20.84 23.71 14.57
CA ALA A 298 20.68 24.92 13.77
C ALA A 298 20.52 24.61 12.27
N LEU A 299 21.35 23.71 11.73
CA LEU A 299 21.26 23.23 10.35
C LEU A 299 19.88 22.61 10.09
N ARG A 300 19.41 21.72 10.98
CA ARG A 300 18.05 21.12 10.90
C ARG A 300 16.93 22.16 10.90
N ARG A 301 17.06 23.26 11.66
CA ARG A 301 16.05 24.34 11.66
C ARG A 301 16.03 25.07 10.32
N GLN A 302 17.19 25.40 9.76
CA GLN A 302 17.30 26.05 8.45
C GLN A 302 16.75 25.16 7.33
N LEU A 303 17.04 23.86 7.37
CA LEU A 303 16.56 22.90 6.38
C LEU A 303 15.05 22.70 6.43
N ARG A 304 14.45 22.61 7.64
CA ARG A 304 12.98 22.57 7.81
C ARG A 304 12.29 23.82 7.27
N TYR A 305 12.92 24.99 7.39
CA TYR A 305 12.39 26.23 6.84
C TYR A 305 12.35 26.17 5.30
N ARG A 306 13.46 25.78 4.66
CA ARG A 306 13.55 25.63 3.20
C ARG A 306 12.58 24.57 2.66
N ALA A 307 12.41 23.45 3.35
CA ALA A 307 11.47 22.40 2.97
C ALA A 307 10.00 22.87 3.04
N ARG A 308 9.63 23.69 4.04
CA ARG A 308 8.30 24.31 4.11
C ARG A 308 8.06 25.25 2.94
N GLU A 309 9.07 26.03 2.55
CA GLU A 309 8.97 26.97 1.45
C GLU A 309 8.81 26.25 0.10
N ARG A 310 9.55 25.17 -0.14
CA ARG A 310 9.39 24.31 -1.34
C ARG A 310 8.01 23.67 -1.41
N ARG A 311 7.50 23.11 -0.30
CA ARG A 311 6.14 22.52 -0.25
C ARG A 311 5.05 23.51 -0.63
N TRP A 312 5.19 24.76 -0.17
CA TRP A 312 4.23 25.81 -0.53
C TRP A 312 4.24 26.12 -2.02
N ARG A 313 5.42 26.15 -2.65
CA ARG A 313 5.56 26.45 -4.09
C ARG A 313 5.11 25.29 -4.98
N GLU A 314 5.38 24.04 -4.61
CA GLU A 314 5.03 22.86 -5.42
C GLU A 314 3.54 22.47 -5.32
N THR A 315 2.91 22.68 -4.16
CA THR A 315 1.50 22.29 -3.96
C THR A 315 0.49 23.37 -4.34
N ALA A 316 0.91 24.62 -4.46
CA ALA A 316 0.07 25.74 -4.92
C ALA A 316 -0.59 25.50 -6.29
N PRO A 317 0.13 25.09 -7.36
CA PRO A 317 -0.49 24.88 -8.68
C PRO A 317 -1.42 23.66 -8.71
N VAL A 318 -1.10 22.58 -7.97
CA VAL A 318 -1.95 21.38 -7.89
C VAL A 318 -3.26 21.68 -7.17
N ARG A 319 -3.21 22.45 -6.07
CA ARG A 319 -4.41 22.89 -5.35
C ARG A 319 -5.28 23.81 -6.20
N ALA A 320 -4.65 24.72 -6.97
CA ALA A 320 -5.37 25.56 -7.93
C ALA A 320 -6.04 24.72 -9.04
N GLY A 321 -5.35 23.72 -9.57
CA GLY A 321 -5.90 22.81 -10.58
C GLY A 321 -7.09 21.96 -10.08
N ILE A 322 -7.01 21.42 -8.86
CA ILE A 322 -8.11 20.65 -8.24
C ILE A 322 -9.33 21.55 -8.02
N ALA A 323 -9.14 22.76 -7.48
CA ALA A 323 -10.24 23.70 -7.28
C ALA A 323 -10.95 24.06 -8.60
N LEU A 324 -10.18 24.24 -9.67
CA LEU A 324 -10.71 24.57 -11.00
C LEU A 324 -11.45 23.39 -11.63
N ALA A 325 -10.95 22.16 -11.45
CA ALA A 325 -11.64 20.94 -11.92
C ALA A 325 -12.96 20.69 -11.18
N VAL A 326 -13.01 20.94 -9.86
CA VAL A 326 -14.25 20.84 -9.06
C VAL A 326 -15.27 21.89 -9.51
N ALA A 327 -14.84 23.13 -9.76
CA ALA A 327 -15.71 24.19 -10.25
C ALA A 327 -16.30 23.85 -11.64
N LEU A 328 -15.47 23.36 -12.58
CA LEU A 328 -15.93 22.93 -13.89
C LEU A 328 -16.89 21.73 -13.81
N GLY A 329 -16.58 20.73 -12.98
CA GLY A 329 -17.44 19.57 -12.76
C GLY A 329 -18.81 19.98 -12.22
N TYR A 330 -18.86 20.93 -11.29
CA TYR A 330 -20.12 21.47 -10.77
C TYR A 330 -20.93 22.20 -11.85
N VAL A 331 -20.30 23.01 -12.70
CA VAL A 331 -20.97 23.73 -13.81
C VAL A 331 -21.56 22.76 -14.82
N VAL A 332 -20.82 21.72 -15.22
CA VAL A 332 -21.31 20.69 -16.16
C VAL A 332 -22.46 19.90 -15.57
N LEU A 333 -22.35 19.49 -14.30
CA LEU A 333 -23.40 18.74 -13.61
C LEU A 333 -24.69 19.56 -13.50
N ARG A 334 -24.55 20.86 -13.21
CA ARG A 334 -25.68 21.79 -13.12
C ARG A 334 -26.33 22.03 -14.47
N ALA A 335 -25.56 22.30 -15.52
CA ALA A 335 -26.08 22.47 -16.89
C ALA A 335 -26.80 21.21 -17.39
N TRP A 336 -26.28 20.03 -17.06
CA TRP A 336 -26.93 18.75 -17.39
C TRP A 336 -28.25 18.56 -16.62
N SER A 337 -28.29 18.92 -15.34
CA SER A 337 -29.51 18.83 -14.52
C SER A 337 -30.61 19.81 -14.97
N GLU A 338 -30.23 21.01 -15.41
CA GLU A 338 -31.16 22.02 -15.91
C GLU A 338 -31.67 21.63 -17.31
N GLY A 339 -30.86 20.98 -18.15
CA GLY A 339 -31.26 20.50 -19.47
C GLY A 339 -32.11 19.21 -19.49
N LEU A 340 -32.11 18.44 -18.40
CA LEU A 340 -32.95 17.23 -18.26
C LEU A 340 -34.34 17.50 -17.66
N LEU A 341 -34.51 18.67 -17.04
CA LEU A 341 -35.76 19.10 -16.41
C LEU A 341 -36.51 20.15 -17.24
N GLY A 342 -35.98 20.53 -18.40
CA GLY A 342 -36.53 21.51 -19.34
C GLY A 342 -37.29 20.89 -20.49
#